data_AF-A0AAV4ZSM8-F1
#
_entry.id   AF-A0AAV4ZSM8-F1
#
_cell.length_a   1.000
_cell.length_b   1.000
_cell.length_c   1.000
_cell.angle_alpha   90.00
_cell.angle_beta   90.00
_cell.angle_gamma   90.00
#
_symmetry.space_group_name_H-M   'P 1'
#
loop_
_entity.id
_entity.type
_entity.pdbx_description
1 polymer ?
#
loop_
_entity_poly.entity_id
_entity_poly.type
_entity_poly.pdbx_seq_one_letter_code
_entity_poly.pdbx_strand_id
1 'polypeptide(L)'
;MTLVRPLVRAVALLLLAASAATAQSITREGPEKPAIKLEYAKRAASDAEYSRFWQDALSQIPAAVLDGAKVPSEIYATSVKFPNGRTLTFTMLAAPAMCGSQDCAERILEDGRLIYAGQVCTNVEGHFVSTDADTFVACGRPYAIPPKR
;
A
#
# COMPACT_ATOMS: atom_id res chain seq x y z
N MET A 1 -65.23 43.47 -32.29
CA MET A 1 -64.24 42.56 -31.67
C MET A 1 -63.12 42.37 -32.66
N THR A 2 -61.96 42.93 -32.34
CA THR A 2 -61.04 43.51 -33.33
C THR A 2 -59.91 42.54 -33.70
N LEU A 3 -59.65 42.49 -35.01
CA LEU A 3 -58.75 41.59 -35.72
C LEU A 3 -57.27 41.95 -35.59
N VAL A 4 -56.52 40.88 -35.34
CA VAL A 4 -55.15 40.52 -35.72
C VAL A 4 -54.64 41.17 -37.02
N ARG A 5 -53.37 41.63 -37.05
CA ARG A 5 -52.24 41.11 -37.88
C ARG A 5 -51.01 42.05 -37.96
N PRO A 6 -49.82 41.54 -38.36
CA PRO A 6 -48.51 41.78 -37.74
C PRO A 6 -47.52 42.53 -38.66
N LEU A 7 -46.26 42.73 -38.26
CA LEU A 7 -45.03 42.66 -39.09
C LEU A 7 -43.81 43.00 -38.17
N VAL A 8 -42.81 42.12 -37.91
CA VAL A 8 -41.65 41.66 -38.72
C VAL A 8 -40.31 42.26 -38.26
N ARG A 9 -39.27 41.39 -38.27
CA ARG A 9 -37.79 41.54 -38.16
C ARG A 9 -37.17 41.42 -36.76
N ALA A 10 -36.50 40.33 -36.37
CA ALA A 10 -35.34 39.56 -36.91
C ALA A 10 -33.99 40.03 -36.34
N VAL A 11 -33.37 39.23 -35.45
CA VAL A 11 -31.91 39.10 -35.15
C VAL A 11 -31.76 37.77 -34.38
N ALA A 12 -31.27 36.67 -34.95
CA ALA A 12 -29.87 36.25 -35.19
C ALA A 12 -29.12 35.69 -33.95
N LEU A 13 -28.38 34.60 -34.22
CA LEU A 13 -27.34 33.91 -33.43
C LEU A 13 -27.77 33.00 -32.25
N LEU A 14 -27.94 31.71 -32.56
CA LEU A 14 -27.67 30.63 -31.59
C LEU A 14 -26.14 30.48 -31.47
N LEU A 15 -25.62 30.88 -30.31
CA LEU A 15 -24.23 30.68 -29.89
C LEU A 15 -23.93 29.19 -29.67
N LEU A 16 -22.80 28.75 -30.20
CA LEU A 16 -22.16 27.47 -29.91
C LEU A 16 -21.95 27.33 -28.40
N ALA A 17 -22.61 26.35 -27.77
CA ALA A 17 -22.20 25.82 -26.48
C ALA A 17 -20.98 24.90 -26.72
N ALA A 18 -19.78 25.48 -26.75
CA ALA A 18 -18.55 24.72 -26.57
C ALA A 18 -18.49 24.34 -25.09
N SER A 19 -18.90 23.11 -24.79
CA SER A 19 -18.74 22.49 -23.49
C SER A 19 -17.28 22.59 -23.08
N ALA A 20 -16.98 23.45 -22.11
CA ALA A 20 -15.72 23.38 -21.39
C ALA A 20 -15.70 22.03 -20.69
N ALA A 21 -15.07 21.04 -21.33
CA ALA A 21 -14.65 19.83 -20.66
C ALA A 21 -13.63 20.27 -19.62
N THR A 22 -14.09 20.52 -18.40
CA THR A 22 -13.22 20.55 -17.24
C THR A 22 -12.56 19.18 -17.18
N ALA A 23 -11.35 19.09 -17.70
CA ALA A 23 -10.43 18.02 -17.40
C ALA A 23 -10.26 18.06 -15.87
N GLN A 24 -11.03 17.21 -15.18
CA GLN A 24 -10.77 16.89 -13.80
C GLN A 24 -9.42 16.20 -13.82
N SER A 25 -8.37 16.98 -13.56
CA SER A 25 -7.09 16.46 -13.17
C SER A 25 -7.36 15.54 -12.00
N ILE A 26 -7.27 14.23 -12.26
CA ILE A 26 -7.21 13.20 -11.23
C ILE A 26 -5.92 13.50 -10.48
N THR A 27 -6.00 14.37 -9.48
CA THR A 27 -4.98 14.47 -8.46
C THR A 27 -4.91 13.09 -7.83
N ARG A 28 -3.84 12.37 -8.17
CA ARG A 28 -3.41 11.17 -7.45
C ARG A 28 -3.23 11.63 -6.00
N GLU A 29 -4.26 11.45 -5.18
CA GLU A 29 -4.17 11.75 -3.75
C GLU A 29 -2.98 10.94 -3.24
N GLY A 30 -1.92 11.66 -2.85
CA GLY A 30 -0.85 11.06 -2.07
C GLY A 30 -1.42 10.50 -0.77
N PRO A 31 -0.62 9.74 0.00
CA PRO A 31 -1.05 9.34 1.32
C PRO A 31 -1.53 10.57 2.10
N GLU A 32 -2.66 10.44 2.80
CA GLU A 32 -3.34 11.51 3.56
C GLU A 32 -2.40 12.22 4.57
N LYS A 33 -1.28 11.56 4.90
CA LYS A 33 -0.19 12.07 5.74
C LYS A 33 1.15 12.00 5.00
N PRO A 34 2.13 12.86 5.35
CA PRO A 34 3.51 12.68 4.92
C PRO A 34 3.96 11.24 5.22
N ALA A 35 4.56 10.59 4.22
CA ALA A 35 4.90 9.19 4.30
C ALA A 35 6.35 8.92 3.89
N ILE A 36 6.95 7.95 4.56
CA ILE A 36 8.28 7.43 4.31
C ILE A 36 8.11 6.18 3.45
N LYS A 37 8.76 6.14 2.28
CA LYS A 37 8.82 4.92 1.47
C LYS A 37 9.63 3.85 2.21
N LEU A 38 9.11 2.63 2.27
CA LEU A 38 9.80 1.52 2.90
C LEU A 38 10.75 0.88 1.89
N GLU A 39 12.05 1.06 2.11
CA GLU A 39 13.10 0.46 1.29
C GLU A 39 13.48 -0.91 1.88
N TYR A 40 12.85 -1.98 1.37
CA TYR A 40 13.07 -3.34 1.84
C TYR A 40 14.36 -3.95 1.31
N ALA A 41 15.17 -4.51 2.20
CA ALA A 41 16.23 -5.43 1.84
C ALA A 41 15.66 -6.84 1.67
N LYS A 42 15.97 -7.47 0.55
CA LYS A 42 15.65 -8.88 0.30
C LYS A 42 16.67 -9.79 0.99
N ARG A 43 16.19 -10.79 1.72
CA ARG A 43 16.95 -11.77 2.50
C ARG A 43 16.45 -13.18 2.18
N ALA A 44 17.32 -14.18 2.37
CA ALA A 44 16.89 -15.57 2.34
C ALA A 44 15.97 -15.87 3.53
N ALA A 45 15.00 -16.77 3.37
CA ALA A 45 14.16 -17.21 4.50
C ALA A 45 14.94 -17.87 5.65
N SER A 46 16.19 -18.29 5.41
CA SER A 46 17.11 -18.83 6.41
C SER A 46 17.95 -17.77 7.14
N ASP A 47 17.82 -16.48 6.79
CA ASP A 47 18.55 -15.40 7.44
C ASP A 47 18.19 -15.34 8.94
N ALA A 48 19.17 -15.57 9.83
CA ALA A 48 18.92 -15.72 11.26
C ALA A 48 18.35 -14.45 11.91
N GLU A 49 18.64 -13.26 11.37
CA GLU A 49 18.18 -11.98 11.93
C GLU A 49 16.67 -11.82 11.79
N TYR A 50 16.10 -12.27 10.66
CA TYR A 50 14.68 -12.06 10.35
C TYR A 50 13.85 -13.34 10.39
N SER A 51 14.44 -14.51 10.09
CA SER A 51 13.73 -15.79 10.15
C SER A 51 13.19 -16.10 11.55
N ARG A 52 13.85 -15.62 12.61
CA ARG A 52 13.35 -15.72 14.00
C ARG A 52 11.96 -15.12 14.18
N PHE A 53 11.60 -14.11 13.39
CA PHE A 53 10.28 -13.48 13.41
C PHE A 53 9.25 -14.22 12.58
N TRP A 54 9.61 -15.32 11.94
CA TRP A 54 8.76 -16.09 11.04
C TRP A 54 8.79 -17.59 11.32
N GLN A 55 9.44 -18.04 12.41
CA GLN A 55 9.60 -19.47 12.73
C GLN A 55 8.27 -20.22 12.80
N ASP A 56 7.22 -19.58 13.31
CA ASP A 56 5.88 -20.15 13.37
C ASP A 56 5.29 -20.39 11.97
N ALA A 57 5.58 -19.53 10.99
CA ALA A 57 5.15 -19.70 9.60
C ALA A 57 6.07 -20.68 8.83
N LEU A 58 7.38 -20.50 8.97
CA LEU A 58 8.39 -21.30 8.27
C LEU A 58 8.34 -22.78 8.68
N SER A 59 8.06 -23.06 9.96
CA SER A 59 7.91 -24.45 10.46
C SER A 59 6.69 -25.18 9.89
N GLN A 60 5.71 -24.46 9.32
CA GLN A 60 4.56 -25.06 8.66
C GLN A 60 4.84 -25.43 7.20
N ILE A 61 5.93 -24.92 6.61
CA ILE A 61 6.31 -25.23 5.24
C ILE A 61 7.16 -26.49 5.25
N PRO A 62 6.76 -27.58 4.58
CA PRO A 62 7.57 -28.80 4.52
C PRO A 62 8.95 -28.49 3.93
N ALA A 63 10.02 -29.07 4.50
CA ALA A 63 11.40 -28.84 4.05
C ALA A 63 11.59 -29.12 2.55
N ALA A 64 10.95 -30.18 2.03
CA ALA A 64 10.98 -30.50 0.59
C ALA A 64 10.39 -29.39 -0.30
N VAL A 65 9.47 -28.57 0.21
CA VAL A 65 8.92 -27.40 -0.49
C VAL A 65 9.90 -26.23 -0.40
N LEU A 66 10.55 -26.02 0.73
CA LEU A 66 11.57 -24.98 0.88
C LEU A 66 12.80 -25.25 -0.02
N ASP A 67 13.25 -26.51 -0.06
CA ASP A 67 14.46 -26.93 -0.79
C ASP A 67 14.19 -27.17 -2.29
N GLY A 68 12.96 -27.56 -2.64
CA GLY A 68 12.55 -27.93 -4.00
C GLY A 68 11.79 -26.84 -4.76
N ALA A 69 11.48 -25.70 -4.15
CA ALA A 69 10.74 -24.64 -4.82
C ALA A 69 11.59 -23.98 -5.92
N LYS A 70 11.00 -23.87 -7.11
CA LYS A 70 11.60 -23.10 -8.23
C LYS A 70 11.79 -21.62 -7.89
N VAL A 71 10.98 -21.11 -6.98
CA VAL A 71 11.08 -19.75 -6.44
C VAL A 71 11.36 -19.90 -4.94
N PRO A 72 12.55 -19.49 -4.45
CA PRO A 72 12.89 -19.65 -3.05
C PRO A 72 11.97 -18.81 -2.17
N SER A 73 11.80 -19.23 -0.91
CA SER A 73 11.15 -18.39 0.09
C SER A 73 12.08 -17.25 0.51
N GLU A 74 11.54 -16.04 0.54
CA GLU A 74 12.31 -14.81 0.74
C GLU A 74 11.70 -13.99 1.87
N ILE A 75 12.55 -13.29 2.60
CA ILE A 75 12.11 -12.30 3.59
C ILE A 75 12.52 -10.93 3.08
N TYR A 76 11.55 -10.03 2.98
CA TYR A 76 11.80 -8.62 2.78
C TYR A 76 11.82 -7.96 4.15
N ALA A 77 12.82 -7.15 4.46
CA ALA A 77 12.84 -6.45 5.74
C ALA A 77 13.45 -5.05 5.65
N THR A 78 12.91 -4.13 6.44
CA THR A 78 13.48 -2.79 6.64
C THR A 78 13.15 -2.29 8.04
N SER A 79 13.88 -1.28 8.52
CA SER A 79 13.62 -0.64 9.80
C SER A 79 13.64 0.87 9.67
N VAL A 80 12.67 1.53 10.30
CA VAL A 80 12.52 2.98 10.30
C VAL A 80 12.61 3.48 11.73
N LYS A 81 13.53 4.42 11.97
CA LYS A 81 13.64 5.15 13.23
C LYS A 81 12.91 6.48 13.11
N PHE A 82 11.90 6.68 13.94
CA PHE A 82 11.06 7.87 13.93
C PHE A 82 11.59 8.94 14.91
N PRO A 83 11.24 10.23 14.69
CA PRO A 83 11.66 11.33 15.57
C PRO A 83 11.23 11.19 17.03
N ASN A 84 10.11 10.50 17.29
CA ASN A 84 9.63 10.19 18.64
C ASN A 84 10.42 9.07 19.35
N GLY A 85 11.54 8.62 18.76
CA GLY A 85 12.41 7.57 19.28
C GLY A 85 11.88 6.15 19.07
N ARG A 86 10.71 5.97 18.44
CA ARG A 86 10.17 4.66 18.07
C ARG A 86 10.98 4.09 16.92
N THR A 87 11.34 2.81 16.99
CA THR A 87 11.91 2.08 15.84
C THR A 87 10.96 0.95 15.47
N LEU A 88 10.52 0.93 14.22
CA LEU A 88 9.68 -0.13 13.69
C LEU A 88 10.43 -0.92 12.63
N THR A 89 10.40 -2.25 12.77
CA THR A 89 10.88 -3.17 11.75
C THR A 89 9.69 -3.71 10.99
N PHE A 90 9.70 -3.51 9.68
CA PHE A 90 8.72 -4.04 8.73
C PHE A 90 9.33 -5.26 8.07
N THR A 91 8.60 -6.36 8.05
CA THR A 91 9.08 -7.57 7.41
C THR A 91 7.94 -8.31 6.73
N MET A 92 8.20 -8.79 5.51
CA MET A 92 7.28 -9.58 4.71
C MET A 92 7.88 -10.95 4.44
N LEU A 93 7.10 -12.01 4.59
CA LEU A 93 7.49 -13.35 4.15
C LEU A 93 6.88 -13.63 2.78
N ALA A 94 7.72 -13.63 1.74
CA ALA A 94 7.37 -14.05 0.40
C ALA A 94 7.70 -15.53 0.24
N ALA A 95 6.78 -16.39 0.70
CA ALA A 95 6.88 -17.84 0.52
C ALA A 95 5.71 -18.34 -0.35
N PRO A 96 5.95 -19.11 -1.43
CA PRO A 96 4.89 -19.56 -2.33
C PRO A 96 3.74 -20.30 -1.65
N ALA A 97 4.03 -21.03 -0.57
CA ALA A 97 3.03 -21.76 0.20
C ALA A 97 2.17 -20.86 1.13
N MET A 98 2.62 -19.63 1.40
CA MET A 98 2.02 -18.72 2.38
C MET A 98 1.39 -17.47 1.76
N CYS A 99 1.82 -17.10 0.55
CA CYS A 99 1.24 -15.98 -0.17
C CYS A 99 0.02 -16.41 -0.97
N GLY A 100 -1.01 -15.56 -0.97
CA GLY A 100 -2.08 -15.61 -1.96
C GLY A 100 -1.59 -15.13 -3.34
N SER A 101 -2.52 -15.01 -4.29
CA SER A 101 -2.18 -14.60 -5.67
C SER A 101 -1.55 -13.21 -5.77
N GLN A 102 -1.82 -12.32 -4.81
CA GLN A 102 -1.33 -10.93 -4.80
C GLN A 102 -0.97 -10.43 -3.41
N ASP A 103 -1.17 -11.23 -2.36
CA ASP A 103 -0.95 -10.83 -0.98
C ASP A 103 0.01 -11.80 -0.27
N CYS A 104 0.92 -11.27 0.54
CA CYS A 104 1.83 -12.02 1.40
C CYS A 104 1.70 -11.55 2.85
N ALA A 105 2.16 -12.37 3.78
CA ALA A 105 2.15 -12.02 5.20
C ALA A 105 3.19 -10.92 5.48
N GLU A 106 2.74 -9.85 6.16
CA GLU A 106 3.56 -8.78 6.71
C GLU A 106 3.49 -8.82 8.25
N ARG A 107 4.61 -8.50 8.88
CA ARG A 107 4.74 -8.25 10.32
C ARG A 107 5.40 -6.90 10.55
N ILE A 108 4.89 -6.18 11.53
CA ILE A 108 5.55 -4.97 12.05
C ILE A 108 5.95 -5.27 13.49
N LEU A 109 7.21 -4.99 13.80
CA LEU A 109 7.81 -5.20 15.09
C LEU A 109 8.28 -3.88 15.70
N GLU A 110 8.22 -3.81 17.01
CA GLU A 110 8.76 -2.73 17.82
C GLU A 110 9.70 -3.36 18.85
N ASP A 111 10.98 -3.01 18.81
CA ASP A 111 12.02 -3.59 19.67
C ASP A 111 12.04 -5.14 19.66
N GLY A 112 11.79 -5.73 18.48
CA GLY A 112 11.71 -7.19 18.27
C GLY A 112 10.40 -7.85 18.70
N ARG A 113 9.45 -7.09 19.27
CA ARG A 113 8.12 -7.58 19.63
C ARG A 113 7.14 -7.36 18.49
N LEU A 114 6.43 -8.40 18.10
CA LEU A 114 5.35 -8.32 17.11
C LEU A 114 4.23 -7.39 17.61
N ILE A 115 3.90 -6.36 16.83
CA ILE A 115 2.80 -5.43 17.12
C ILE A 115 1.68 -5.46 16.08
N TYR A 116 1.98 -5.93 14.87
CA TYR A 116 1.01 -6.10 13.80
C TYR A 116 1.37 -7.33 12.97
N ALA A 117 0.37 -8.09 12.56
CA ALA A 117 0.48 -9.14 11.56
C ALA A 117 -0.73 -9.08 10.64
N GLY A 118 -0.52 -9.19 9.33
CA GLY A 118 -1.61 -9.14 8.35
C GLY A 118 -1.17 -9.61 6.97
N GLN A 119 -2.12 -9.69 6.04
CA GLN A 119 -1.86 -9.99 4.63
C GLN A 119 -1.91 -8.68 3.84
N VAL A 120 -0.84 -8.37 3.10
CA VAL A 120 -0.72 -7.14 2.32
C VAL A 120 -0.17 -7.44 0.94
N CYS A 121 -0.19 -6.47 0.03
CA CYS A 121 0.22 -6.72 -1.34
C CYS A 121 1.69 -7.16 -1.42
N THR A 122 2.02 -8.00 -2.39
CA THR A 122 3.40 -8.48 -2.56
C THR A 122 4.35 -7.42 -3.13
N ASN A 123 3.81 -6.35 -3.73
CA ASN A 123 4.59 -5.28 -4.33
C ASN A 123 5.11 -4.30 -3.28
N VAL A 124 6.27 -4.62 -2.70
CA VAL A 124 6.94 -3.82 -1.67
C VAL A 124 7.29 -2.39 -2.11
N GLU A 125 7.40 -2.10 -3.41
CA GLU A 125 7.63 -0.73 -3.91
C GLU A 125 6.43 0.20 -3.65
N GLY A 126 5.25 -0.39 -3.43
CA GLY A 126 4.03 0.33 -3.06
C GLY A 126 3.83 0.48 -1.55
N HIS A 127 4.85 0.20 -0.74
CA HIS A 127 4.75 0.22 0.72
C HIS A 127 5.32 1.52 1.32
N PHE A 128 4.54 2.13 2.22
CA PHE A 128 4.89 3.37 2.90
C PHE A 128 4.46 3.31 4.36
N VAL A 129 5.07 4.13 5.21
CA VAL A 129 4.62 4.37 6.58
C VAL A 129 4.45 5.87 6.82
N SER A 130 3.41 6.27 7.53
CA SER A 130 3.22 7.67 7.92
C SER A 130 4.36 8.16 8.83
N THR A 131 4.73 9.43 8.74
CA THR A 131 5.85 10.01 9.52
C THR A 131 5.63 10.02 11.03
N ASP A 132 4.39 9.87 11.49
CA ASP A 132 4.00 9.74 12.90
C ASP A 132 3.96 8.27 13.40
N ALA A 133 4.30 7.31 12.52
CA ALA A 133 4.38 5.88 12.81
C ALA A 133 3.05 5.23 13.23
N ASP A 134 1.91 5.76 12.78
CA ASP A 134 0.58 5.25 13.13
C ASP A 134 -0.13 4.50 11.99
N THR A 135 0.34 4.66 10.75
CA THR A 135 -0.29 4.08 9.57
C THR A 135 0.75 3.45 8.67
N PHE A 136 0.59 2.16 8.40
CA PHE A 136 1.28 1.46 7.33
C PHE A 136 0.37 1.43 6.10
N VAL A 137 0.90 1.75 4.92
CA VAL A 137 0.15 1.73 3.66
C VAL A 137 0.81 0.73 2.72
N ALA A 138 0.06 -0.26 2.26
CA ALA A 138 0.54 -1.25 1.29
C ALA A 138 -0.34 -1.21 0.03
N CYS A 139 0.24 -0.75 -1.08
CA CYS A 139 -0.44 -0.56 -2.36
C CYS A 139 -1.75 0.24 -2.24
N GLY A 140 -1.70 1.35 -1.49
CA GLY A 140 -2.85 2.24 -1.28
C GLY A 140 -3.86 1.77 -0.22
N ARG A 141 -3.67 0.59 0.39
CA ARG A 141 -4.50 0.13 1.51
C ARG A 141 -3.86 0.54 2.84
N PRO A 142 -4.56 1.30 3.70
CA PRO A 142 -4.04 1.70 5.01
C PRO A 142 -4.28 0.61 6.07
N TYR A 143 -3.33 0.47 6.98
CA TYR A 143 -3.34 -0.43 8.13
C TYR A 143 -2.90 0.34 9.37
N ALA A 144 -3.73 0.32 10.41
CA ALA A 144 -3.41 0.99 11.67
C ALA A 144 -2.26 0.26 12.38
N ILE A 145 -1.22 1.01 12.73
CA ILE A 145 -0.13 0.55 13.58
C ILE A 145 -0.53 0.88 15.03
N PRO A 146 -0.55 -0.10 15.94
CA PRO A 146 -0.86 0.18 17.34
C PRO A 146 0.07 1.26 17.92
N PRO A 147 -0.41 2.09 18.86
CA PRO A 147 0.43 3.10 19.49
C PRO A 147 1.59 2.45 20.25
N LYS A 148 2.66 3.22 20.45
CA LYS A 148 3.82 2.80 21.26
C LYS A 148 3.34 2.35 22.65
N ARG A 149 3.81 1.20 23.11
CA ARG A 149 3.52 0.68 24.45
C ARG A 149 4.53 1.17 25.47
#